data_AF-A0A699W3G4-F1
#
_entry.id   AF-A0A699W3G4-F1
#
_cell.length_a   1.000
_cell.length_b   1.000
_cell.length_c   1.000
_cell.angle_alpha   90.00
_cell.angle_beta   90.00
_cell.angle_gamma   90.00
#
_symmetry.space_group_name_H-M   'P 1'
#
loop_
_entity.id
_entity.type
_entity.pdbx_description
1 polymer ?
#
loop_
_entity_poly.entity_id
_entity_poly.type
_entity_poly.pdbx_seq_one_letter_code
_entity_poly.pdbx_strand_id
1 'polypeptide(L)'
;MRQQRWLELLSDYDCDIRYHSGNANVVADALSRKEWDVPLRVRALVMTISLDLPKQILAAQNEALKPDNLKKEDVGGVGYLAMAT
;
A
#
# COMPACT_ATOMS: atom_id res chain seq x y z
N MET A 1 12.58 -26.31 -10.71
CA MET A 1 12.23 -27.74 -10.82
C MET A 1 11.88 -28.43 -9.49
N ARG A 2 12.43 -28.06 -8.32
CA ARG A 2 12.04 -28.68 -7.03
C ARG A 2 10.75 -28.10 -6.42
N GLN A 3 10.50 -26.80 -6.55
CA GLN A 3 9.26 -26.16 -6.04
C GLN A 3 7.98 -26.65 -6.72
N GLN A 4 8.05 -26.97 -8.02
CA GLN A 4 6.88 -27.38 -8.78
C GLN A 4 6.37 -28.76 -8.35
N ARG A 5 7.30 -29.68 -8.02
CA ARG A 5 6.96 -31.00 -7.48
C ARG A 5 6.33 -30.95 -6.08
N TRP A 6 6.67 -29.94 -5.27
CA TRP A 6 6.02 -29.72 -3.98
C TRP A 6 4.57 -29.28 -4.14
N LEU A 7 4.29 -28.42 -5.12
CA LEU A 7 2.93 -27.95 -5.42
C LEU A 7 2.04 -29.07 -6.00
N GLU A 8 2.59 -29.92 -6.86
CA GLU A 8 1.88 -31.11 -7.37
C GLU A 8 1.53 -32.09 -6.24
N LEU A 9 2.48 -32.40 -5.35
CA LEU A 9 2.23 -33.27 -4.20
C LEU A 9 1.15 -32.72 -3.25
N LEU A 10 1.14 -31.39 -3.05
CA LEU A 10 0.14 -30.70 -2.24
C LEU A 10 -1.23 -30.60 -2.92
N SER A 11 -1.28 -30.72 -4.25
CA SER A 11 -2.53 -30.76 -5.02
C SER A 11 -3.14 -32.16 -5.05
N ASP A 12 -2.30 -33.20 -5.07
CA ASP A 12 -2.73 -34.61 -5.04
C ASP A 12 -3.28 -34.99 -3.65
N TYR A 13 -2.73 -34.38 -2.61
CA TYR A 13 -3.38 -34.31 -1.31
C TYR A 13 -4.45 -33.21 -1.39
N ASP A 14 -5.68 -33.58 -1.71
CA ASP A 14 -6.86 -32.73 -1.47
C ASP A 14 -7.02 -32.57 0.06
N CYS A 15 -6.08 -31.86 0.68
CA CYS A 15 -6.05 -31.49 2.07
C CYS A 15 -7.12 -30.42 2.25
N ASP A 16 -8.37 -30.87 2.23
CA ASP A 16 -9.40 -30.30 3.05
C ASP A 16 -8.82 -30.28 4.47
N ILE A 17 -8.21 -29.16 4.87
CA ILE A 17 -7.79 -28.92 6.24
C ILE A 17 -9.09 -28.81 7.02
N ARG A 18 -9.68 -29.96 7.35
CA ARG A 18 -10.90 -30.05 8.13
C ARG A 18 -10.56 -29.53 9.50
N TYR A 19 -10.86 -28.25 9.69
CA TYR A 19 -10.72 -27.56 10.94
C TYR A 19 -11.64 -28.23 11.96
N HIS A 20 -11.06 -29.08 12.81
CA HIS A 20 -11.77 -29.69 13.92
C HIS A 20 -11.53 -28.82 15.14
N SER A 21 -12.55 -28.03 15.54
CA SER A 21 -12.51 -27.24 16.76
C SER A 21 -12.51 -28.16 17.98
N GLY A 22 -11.33 -28.61 18.39
CA GLY A 22 -11.08 -29.41 19.59
C GLY A 22 -9.76 -29.02 20.23
N ASN A 23 -9.51 -29.50 21.47
CA ASN A 23 -8.38 -29.16 22.36
C ASN A 23 -6.98 -29.04 21.72
N ALA A 24 -6.74 -29.64 20.55
CA ALA A 24 -5.49 -29.49 19.80
C ALA A 24 -5.28 -28.08 19.22
N ASN A 25 -6.33 -27.28 19.07
CA ASN A 25 -6.25 -25.97 18.43
C ASN A 25 -6.11 -24.80 19.43
N VAL A 26 -6.04 -25.08 20.73
CA VAL A 26 -5.93 -24.04 21.77
C VAL A 26 -4.65 -23.22 21.60
N VAL A 27 -3.55 -23.86 21.19
CA VAL A 27 -2.28 -23.18 20.92
C VAL A 27 -2.40 -22.29 19.68
N ALA A 28 -3.01 -22.79 18.60
CA ALA A 28 -3.23 -22.01 17.39
C ALA A 28 -4.18 -20.83 17.62
N ASP A 29 -5.27 -21.02 18.36
CA ASP A 29 -6.23 -19.97 18.73
C ASP A 29 -5.59 -18.93 19.67
N ALA A 30 -4.78 -19.36 20.63
CA ALA A 30 -4.06 -18.46 21.52
C ALA A 30 -2.99 -17.64 20.79
N LEU A 31 -2.26 -18.27 19.84
CA LEU A 31 -1.28 -17.59 19.01
C LEU A 31 -1.94 -16.62 18.01
N SER A 32 -3.07 -17.02 17.41
CA SER A 32 -3.84 -16.18 16.49
C SER A 32 -4.29 -14.90 17.17
N ARG A 33 -4.87 -14.96 18.38
CA ARG A 33 -5.38 -13.78 19.10
C ARG A 33 -4.32 -12.70 19.37
N LYS A 34 -3.03 -13.06 19.52
CA LYS A 34 -1.94 -12.10 19.72
C LYS A 34 -1.64 -11.28 18.47
N GLU A 35 -1.92 -11.85 17.30
CA GLU A 35 -1.66 -11.25 16.00
C GLU A 35 -2.74 -10.25 15.57
N TRP A 36 -3.84 -10.05 16.32
CA TRP A 36 -4.91 -9.09 15.99
C TRP A 36 -4.70 -7.70 16.62
N ASP A 37 -3.94 -7.61 17.71
CA ASP A 37 -3.66 -6.35 18.40
C ASP A 37 -2.67 -5.47 17.58
N VAL A 38 -1.67 -6.10 16.94
CA VAL A 38 -0.71 -5.45 16.05
C VAL A 38 -1.37 -4.84 14.79
N PRO A 39 -2.30 -5.53 14.08
CA PRO A 39 -3.09 -4.99 12.99
C PRO A 39 -3.88 -3.75 13.33
N LEU A 40 -4.40 -3.59 14.55
CA LEU A 40 -5.23 -2.43 14.89
C LEU A 40 -4.38 -1.16 14.96
N ARG A 41 -3.20 -1.23 15.60
CA ARG A 41 -2.26 -0.09 15.66
C ARG A 41 -1.69 0.23 14.28
N VAL A 42 -1.35 -0.80 13.50
CA VAL A 42 -0.89 -0.61 12.11
C VAL A 42 -2.01 -0.03 11.25
N ARG A 43 -3.26 -0.50 11.35
CA ARG A 43 -4.41 0.04 10.62
C ARG A 43 -4.70 1.49 11.01
N ALA A 44 -4.65 1.82 12.30
CA ALA A 44 -4.82 3.20 12.76
C ALA A 44 -3.70 4.12 12.23
N LEU A 45 -2.45 3.65 12.23
CA LEU A 45 -1.33 4.39 11.67
C LEU A 45 -1.45 4.55 10.14
N VAL A 46 -1.86 3.51 9.43
CA VAL A 46 -2.12 3.56 7.99
C VAL A 46 -3.25 4.54 7.66
N MET A 47 -4.35 4.53 8.42
CA MET A 47 -5.45 5.47 8.24
C MET A 47 -5.03 6.92 8.49
N THR A 48 -4.23 7.18 9.53
CA THR A 48 -3.72 8.53 9.81
C THR A 48 -2.77 9.02 8.73
N ILE A 49 -1.81 8.21 8.31
CA ILE A 49 -0.88 8.56 7.21
C ILE A 49 -1.65 8.75 5.89
N SER A 50 -2.60 7.87 5.57
CA SER A 50 -3.35 7.93 4.31
C SER A 50 -4.23 9.18 4.21
N LEU A 51 -4.71 9.72 5.34
CA LEU A 51 -5.55 10.92 5.35
C LEU A 51 -4.73 12.22 5.46
N ASP A 52 -3.59 12.18 6.12
CA ASP A 52 -2.78 13.37 6.41
C ASP A 52 -1.78 13.68 5.29
N LEU A 53 -1.13 12.65 4.74
CA LEU A 53 -0.10 12.81 3.72
C LEU A 53 -0.63 13.47 2.43
N PRO A 54 -1.79 13.09 1.86
CA PRO A 54 -2.32 13.77 0.68
C PRO A 54 -2.66 15.25 0.95
N LYS A 55 -3.11 15.58 2.17
CA LYS A 55 -3.41 16.96 2.55
C LYS A 55 -2.14 17.81 2.63
N GLN A 56 -1.08 17.27 3.24
CA GLN A 56 0.22 17.94 3.29
C GLN A 56 0.82 18.13 1.90
N ILE A 57 0.73 17.12 1.03
CA ILE A 57 1.19 17.21 -0.36
C ILE A 57 0.44 18.31 -1.11
N LEU A 58 -0.89 18.34 -1.02
CA LEU A 58 -1.71 19.36 -1.68
C LEU A 58 -1.38 20.77 -1.17
N ALA A 59 -1.18 20.92 0.14
CA ALA A 59 -0.79 22.20 0.73
C ALA A 59 0.59 22.66 0.21
N ALA A 60 1.57 21.76 0.16
CA ALA A 60 2.91 22.07 -0.37
C ALA A 60 2.87 22.40 -1.87
N GLN A 61 2.05 21.72 -2.67
CA GLN A 61 1.85 22.03 -4.08
C GLN A 61 1.25 23.42 -4.29
N ASN A 62 0.22 23.77 -3.51
CA ASN A 62 -0.39 25.10 -3.58
C ASN A 62 0.59 26.21 -3.15
N GLU A 63 1.44 25.93 -2.16
CA GLU A 63 2.51 26.85 -1.73
C GLU A 63 3.55 27.06 -2.85
N ALA A 64 3.95 25.99 -3.53
CA ALA A 64 4.89 26.04 -4.64
C ALA A 64 4.32 26.76 -5.88
N LEU A 65 3.01 26.65 -6.12
CA LEU A 65 2.32 27.29 -7.26
C LEU A 65 2.06 28.80 -7.03
N LYS A 66 2.40 29.35 -5.86
CA LYS A 66 2.23 30.79 -5.61
C LYS A 66 3.01 31.61 -6.65
N PRO A 67 2.43 32.72 -7.12
CA PRO A 67 3.03 33.56 -8.16
C PRO A 67 4.41 34.12 -7.77
N ASP A 68 4.68 34.26 -6.46
CA ASP A 68 5.96 34.73 -5.93
C ASP A 68 7.08 33.67 -6.05
N ASN A 69 6.71 32.38 -6.13
CA ASN A 69 7.63 31.24 -6.26
C ASN A 69 7.83 30.80 -7.73
N LEU A 70 6.92 31.16 -8.63
CA LEU A 70 7.02 30.89 -10.06
C LEU A 70 8.05 31.83 -10.70
N LYS A 71 9.24 31.30 -11.06
CA LYS A 71 10.20 32.06 -11.87
C LYS A 71 9.57 32.41 -13.22
N LYS A 72 9.69 33.67 -13.64
CA LYS A 72 9.07 34.25 -14.85
C LYS A 72 9.55 33.64 -16.19
N GLU A 73 10.35 32.58 -16.17
CA GLU A 73 11.03 32.03 -17.36
C GLU A 73 10.33 30.79 -17.96
N ASP A 74 9.36 30.18 -17.29
CA ASP A 74 8.74 28.93 -17.81
C ASP A 74 7.66 29.18 -18.90
N VAL A 75 7.34 30.44 -19.18
CA VAL A 75 6.41 30.82 -20.28
C VAL A 75 7.14 30.90 -21.64
N GLY A 76 8.46 30.71 -21.67
CA GLY A 76 9.29 30.84 -22.89
C GLY A 76 9.15 29.68 -23.90
N GLY A 77 8.46 28.58 -23.55
CA GLY A 77 8.38 27.39 -24.40
C GLY A 77 7.38 27.45 -25.55
N VAL A 78 6.42 28.39 -25.53
CA VAL A 78 5.33 28.42 -26.54
C VAL A 78 5.57 29.47 -27.65
N GLY A 79 6.57 30.35 -27.50
CA GLY A 79 6.83 31.44 -28.45
C GLY A 79 7.53 31.04 -29.77
N TYR A 80 8.22 29.90 -29.80
CA TYR A 80 9.05 29.54 -30.97
C TYR A 80 8.29 28.83 -32.10
N LEU A 81 7.07 28.34 -31.86
CA LEU A 81 6.29 27.62 -32.88
C LEU A 81 5.37 28.55 -33.71
N ALA A 82 5.12 29.78 -33.26
CA ALA A 82 4.19 30.71 -33.91
C ALA A 82 4.85 31.68 -34.92
N MET A 83 6.18 31.68 -35.05
CA MET A 83 6.92 32.57 -35.97
C MET A 83 7.38 31.87 -37.27
N ALA A 84 6.92 30.64 -37.52
CA ALA A 84 7.39 29.78 -38.63
C ALA A 84 6.30 29.35 -39.63
N THR A 85 5.15 30.03 -39.69
CA THR A 85 4.07 29.75 -40.67
C THR A 85 3.54 31.01 -41.32
#